data_AF-X0QTG7-F1
#
_entry.id   AF-X0QTG7-F1
#
_cell.length_a   1.000
_cell.length_b   1.000
_cell.length_c   1.000
_cell.angle_alpha   90.00
_cell.angle_beta   90.00
_cell.angle_gamma   90.00
#
_symmetry.space_group_name_H-M   'P 1'
#
loop_
_entity.id
_entity.type
_entity.pdbx_description
1 polymer ?
#
loop_
_entity_poly.entity_id
_entity_poly.type
_entity_poly.pdbx_seq_one_letter_code
_entity_poly.pdbx_strand_id
1 'polypeptide(L)'
;MELFVNELPFNYRMRPINRQPDIVWGELVLPNLRSTLDNLNVGYRELLKGDLAAIGYGGNVESDFRAISMDYDIDWMPEQQQLDYEKWEREARLRAFNMKITSYFGRYLYSLIENYSIESRGALNAPESWPIYSLNQQYSVKVDEVVPVAGIYVPNRADASAQVLLDGMLANEANIGYDPDTTHAVGRAPVTWMLVERIADSGGGSM
;
A
#
# COMPACT_ATOMS: atom_id res chain seq x y z
N MET A 1 6.73 34.48 1.36
CA MET A 1 5.84 33.42 0.86
C MET A 1 5.67 33.49 -0.67
N GLU A 2 5.36 34.65 -1.27
CA GLU A 2 5.48 34.85 -2.72
C GLU A 2 6.93 34.91 -3.24
N LEU A 3 7.87 35.37 -2.41
CA LEU A 3 9.25 35.62 -2.84
C LEU A 3 10.05 34.37 -3.26
N PHE A 4 9.84 33.19 -2.64
CA PHE A 4 10.65 32.01 -2.99
C PHE A 4 10.18 31.32 -4.28
N VAL A 5 8.87 31.35 -4.55
CA VAL A 5 8.28 30.75 -5.76
C VAL A 5 8.36 31.69 -6.96
N ASN A 6 8.34 33.01 -6.75
CA ASN A 6 8.40 34.01 -7.83
C ASN A 6 9.82 34.36 -8.31
N GLU A 7 10.88 33.98 -7.58
CA GLU A 7 12.28 34.27 -7.94
C GLU A 7 13.13 33.01 -8.17
N LEU A 8 12.52 31.93 -8.68
CA LEU A 8 13.29 30.73 -9.04
C LEU A 8 14.18 31.03 -10.27
N PRO A 9 15.51 30.81 -10.19
CA PRO A 9 16.40 31.05 -11.32
C PRO A 9 16.04 30.16 -12.50
N PHE A 10 16.19 30.64 -13.73
CA PHE A 10 15.78 29.92 -14.95
C PHE A 10 16.33 28.48 -15.05
N ASN A 11 17.52 28.23 -14.50
CA ASN A 11 18.15 26.91 -14.48
C ASN A 11 17.74 26.01 -13.29
N TYR A 12 16.74 26.41 -12.50
CA TYR A 12 16.35 25.73 -11.27
C TYR A 12 16.01 24.25 -11.47
N ARG A 13 15.17 23.93 -12.48
CA ARG A 13 14.82 22.54 -12.86
C ARG A 13 15.95 21.77 -13.55
N MET A 14 17.09 22.44 -13.83
CA MET A 14 18.31 21.82 -14.38
C MET A 14 19.37 21.55 -13.30
N ARG A 15 19.11 21.91 -12.04
CA ARG A 15 20.02 21.62 -10.92
C ARG A 15 19.96 20.14 -10.56
N PRO A 16 20.97 19.59 -9.87
CA PRO A 16 20.86 18.27 -9.25
C PRO A 16 19.56 18.14 -8.43
N ILE A 17 18.94 16.96 -8.42
CA ILE A 17 17.61 16.73 -7.82
C ILE A 17 17.57 17.20 -6.37
N ASN A 18 18.65 17.00 -5.61
CA ASN A 18 18.80 17.44 -4.22
C ASN A 18 18.77 18.97 -4.00
N ARG A 19 18.74 19.74 -5.09
CA ARG A 19 18.63 21.20 -5.11
C ARG A 19 17.39 21.67 -5.88
N GLN A 20 16.42 20.78 -6.13
CA GLN A 20 15.12 21.07 -6.75
C GLN A 20 13.97 20.91 -5.74
N PRO A 21 13.75 21.89 -4.86
CA PRO A 21 12.54 21.94 -4.04
C PRO A 21 11.23 22.01 -4.88
N ASP A 22 10.16 21.32 -4.45
CA ASP A 22 8.95 21.10 -5.27
C ASP A 22 7.61 21.42 -4.57
N ILE A 23 7.44 21.12 -3.28
CA ILE A 23 6.21 21.44 -2.52
C ILE A 23 6.54 22.33 -1.33
N VAL A 24 5.80 23.42 -1.12
CA VAL A 24 5.94 24.23 0.10
C VAL A 24 5.11 23.64 1.23
N TRP A 25 5.73 23.30 2.37
CA TRP A 25 5.07 22.91 3.61
C TRP A 25 5.37 23.94 4.70
N GLY A 26 4.42 24.85 4.98
CA GLY A 26 4.68 25.99 5.88
C GLY A 26 5.71 26.94 5.26
N GLU A 27 6.87 27.10 5.91
CA GLU A 27 8.01 27.89 5.40
C GLU A 27 9.07 27.05 4.67
N LEU A 28 8.89 25.72 4.61
CA LEU A 28 9.83 24.78 4.03
C LEU A 28 9.49 24.43 2.60
N VAL A 29 10.49 23.97 1.85
CA VAL A 29 10.24 23.37 0.54
C VAL A 29 10.69 21.92 0.53
N LEU A 30 9.70 21.02 0.42
CA LEU A 30 9.87 19.59 0.30
C LEU A 30 10.38 19.20 -1.09
N PRO A 31 11.23 18.17 -1.16
CA PRO A 31 11.69 17.61 -2.41
C PRO A 31 10.56 16.97 -3.23
N ASN A 32 10.78 16.91 -4.55
CA ASN A 32 9.96 16.36 -5.66
C ASN A 32 8.82 15.35 -5.36
N LEU A 33 7.83 15.71 -4.53
CA LEU A 33 6.70 14.87 -4.12
C LEU A 33 5.39 15.23 -4.83
N ARG A 34 5.38 16.23 -5.72
CA ARG A 34 4.14 16.71 -6.34
C ARG A 34 3.47 15.64 -7.17
N SER A 35 4.25 14.91 -7.96
CA SER A 35 3.77 13.77 -8.74
C SER A 35 3.17 12.69 -7.83
N THR A 36 3.80 12.42 -6.70
CA THR A 36 3.30 11.48 -5.68
C THR A 36 1.95 11.92 -5.14
N LEU A 37 1.81 13.19 -4.76
CA LEU A 37 0.56 13.74 -4.26
C LEU A 37 -0.55 13.70 -5.31
N ASP A 38 -0.26 14.07 -6.55
CA ASP A 38 -1.21 14.03 -7.66
C ASP A 38 -1.67 12.59 -7.92
N ASN A 39 -0.75 11.62 -7.93
CA ASN A 39 -1.03 10.20 -8.08
C ASN A 39 -1.87 9.64 -6.92
N LEU A 40 -1.59 10.02 -5.68
CA LEU A 40 -2.39 9.63 -4.52
C LEU A 40 -3.82 10.20 -4.60
N ASN A 41 -3.97 11.44 -5.06
CA ASN A 41 -5.28 12.05 -5.28
C ASN A 41 -6.08 11.34 -6.39
N VAL A 42 -5.40 10.92 -7.47
CA VAL A 42 -6.02 10.08 -8.51
C VAL A 42 -6.45 8.75 -7.90
N GLY A 43 -5.53 8.03 -7.24
CA GLY A 43 -5.82 6.74 -6.63
C GLY A 43 -6.97 6.79 -5.63
N TYR A 44 -7.03 7.82 -4.79
CA TYR A 44 -8.15 8.03 -3.87
C TYR A 44 -9.49 8.17 -4.60
N ARG A 45 -9.55 8.96 -5.67
CA ARG A 45 -10.78 9.12 -6.47
C ARG A 45 -11.20 7.82 -7.15
N GLU A 46 -10.25 7.04 -7.67
CA GLU A 46 -10.56 5.76 -8.32
C GLU A 46 -11.03 4.71 -7.29
N LEU A 47 -10.42 4.66 -6.10
CA LEU A 47 -10.89 3.81 -4.99
C LEU A 47 -12.33 4.15 -4.57
N LEU A 48 -12.70 5.44 -4.53
CA LEU A 48 -14.08 5.86 -4.23
C LEU A 48 -15.08 5.41 -5.31
N LYS A 49 -14.63 5.18 -6.55
CA LYS A 49 -15.47 4.61 -7.62
C LYS A 49 -15.50 3.08 -7.59
N GLY A 50 -14.73 2.45 -6.71
CA GLY A 50 -14.63 1.00 -6.57
C GLY A 50 -13.52 0.33 -7.37
N ASP A 51 -12.61 1.09 -7.98
CA ASP A 51 -11.45 0.52 -8.69
C ASP A 51 -10.38 0.07 -7.69
N LEU A 52 -10.28 -1.23 -7.45
CA LEU A 52 -9.30 -1.82 -6.53
C LEU A 52 -7.86 -1.76 -7.05
N ALA A 53 -7.64 -1.63 -8.36
CA ALA A 53 -6.29 -1.52 -8.92
C ALA A 53 -5.60 -0.24 -8.45
N ALA A 54 -6.38 0.78 -8.08
CA ALA A 54 -5.90 2.03 -7.56
C ALA A 54 -5.15 1.93 -6.20
N ILE A 55 -5.24 0.80 -5.48
CA ILE A 55 -4.36 0.54 -4.31
C ILE A 55 -2.88 0.61 -4.71
N GLY A 56 -2.54 0.28 -5.97
CA GLY A 56 -1.18 0.35 -6.48
C GLY A 56 -0.54 1.74 -6.43
N TYR A 57 -1.33 2.83 -6.45
CA TYR A 57 -0.80 4.21 -6.37
C TYR A 57 -0.04 4.49 -5.06
N GLY A 58 -0.29 3.72 -4.00
CA GLY A 58 0.47 3.82 -2.75
C GLY A 58 1.95 3.41 -2.86
N GLY A 59 2.32 2.60 -3.87
CA GLY A 59 3.70 2.11 -4.05
C GLY A 59 4.72 3.21 -4.37
N ASN A 60 4.28 4.32 -4.96
CA ASN A 60 5.17 5.44 -5.32
C ASN A 60 5.76 6.11 -4.07
N VAL A 61 4.99 6.18 -2.98
CA VAL A 61 5.38 6.82 -1.71
C VAL A 61 6.67 6.22 -1.14
N GLU A 62 6.81 4.89 -1.11
CA GLU A 62 8.03 4.25 -0.60
C GLU A 62 9.24 4.56 -1.48
N SER A 63 9.05 4.58 -2.80
CA SER A 63 10.11 4.85 -3.77
C SER A 63 10.60 6.30 -3.67
N ASP A 64 9.67 7.25 -3.53
CA ASP A 64 9.99 8.66 -3.41
C ASP A 64 10.72 8.96 -2.10
N PHE A 65 10.27 8.42 -0.97
CA PHE A 65 11.02 8.59 0.28
C PHE A 65 12.40 7.92 0.24
N ARG A 66 12.56 6.80 -0.48
CA ARG A 66 13.88 6.20 -0.70
C ARG A 66 14.78 7.14 -1.49
N ALA A 67 14.28 7.75 -2.57
CA ALA A 67 15.02 8.74 -3.34
C ALA A 67 15.40 9.95 -2.47
N ILE A 68 14.47 10.46 -1.67
CA ILE A 68 14.73 11.58 -0.74
C ILE A 68 15.86 11.24 0.24
N SER A 69 15.82 10.06 0.85
CA SER A 69 16.85 9.62 1.81
C SER A 69 18.25 9.45 1.20
N MET A 70 18.34 9.28 -0.12
CA MET A 70 19.60 9.12 -0.84
C MET A 70 20.12 10.44 -1.41
N ASP A 71 19.21 11.30 -1.87
CA ASP A 71 19.56 12.49 -2.62
C ASP A 71 19.76 13.70 -1.71
N TYR A 72 19.09 13.79 -0.55
CA TYR A 72 19.12 14.98 0.31
C TYR A 72 20.00 14.78 1.54
N ASP A 73 20.86 15.76 1.83
CA ASP A 73 21.76 15.78 2.99
C ASP A 73 20.96 15.94 4.28
N ILE A 74 21.30 15.23 5.36
CA ILE A 74 20.52 15.18 6.61
C ILE A 74 20.26 16.54 7.29
N ASP A 75 21.04 17.57 7.00
CA ASP A 75 20.99 18.91 7.60
C ASP A 75 20.21 19.94 6.75
N TRP A 76 19.51 19.47 5.72
CA TRP A 76 18.75 20.34 4.81
C TRP A 76 17.55 21.06 5.45
N MET A 77 17.17 20.70 6.68
CA MET A 77 16.10 21.36 7.43
C MET A 77 16.46 21.61 8.90
N PRO A 78 15.93 22.68 9.51
CA PRO A 78 15.99 22.91 10.95
C PRO A 78 15.48 21.71 11.76
N GLU A 79 16.09 21.47 12.93
CA GLU A 79 15.83 20.30 13.79
C GLU A 79 14.33 20.06 14.06
N GLN A 80 13.58 21.10 14.46
CA GLN A 80 12.15 20.93 14.76
C GLN A 80 11.34 20.49 13.54
N GLN A 81 11.72 20.97 12.36
CA GLN A 81 11.07 20.65 11.10
C GLN A 81 11.45 19.24 10.63
N GLN A 82 12.67 18.79 10.95
CA GLN A 82 13.12 17.41 10.79
C GLN A 82 12.28 16.44 11.57
N LEU A 83 12.04 16.72 12.86
CA LEU A 83 11.21 15.87 13.70
C LEU A 83 9.77 15.76 13.16
N ASP A 84 9.21 16.86 12.66
CA ASP A 84 7.87 16.85 12.05
C ASP A 84 7.85 16.06 10.73
N TYR A 85 8.86 16.25 9.87
CA TYR A 85 9.01 15.52 8.62
C TYR A 85 9.14 14.00 8.87
N GLU A 86 10.05 13.59 9.75
CA GLU A 86 10.29 12.18 10.09
C GLU A 86 9.04 11.50 10.66
N LYS A 87 8.28 12.23 11.49
CA LYS A 87 6.99 11.75 12.00
C LYS A 87 6.02 11.47 10.86
N TRP A 88 5.82 12.43 9.94
CA TRP A 88 4.86 12.27 8.85
C TRP A 88 5.35 11.28 7.78
N GLU A 89 6.65 11.22 7.52
CA GLU A 89 7.26 10.19 6.69
C GLU A 89 6.94 8.80 7.23
N ARG A 90 7.15 8.56 8.54
CA ARG A 90 6.84 7.27 9.18
C ARG A 90 5.36 6.90 9.01
N GLU A 91 4.45 7.83 9.24
CA GLU A 91 3.02 7.61 9.06
C GLU A 91 2.64 7.28 7.59
N ALA A 92 3.23 8.00 6.64
CA ALA A 92 2.99 7.78 5.22
C ALA A 92 3.57 6.46 4.73
N ARG A 93 4.81 6.11 5.14
CA ARG A 93 5.45 4.82 4.85
C ARG A 93 4.64 3.64 5.38
N LEU A 94 4.12 3.73 6.61
CA LEU A 94 3.30 2.67 7.18
C LEU A 94 2.05 2.38 6.33
N ARG A 95 1.36 3.43 5.88
CA ARG A 95 0.17 3.32 5.01
C ARG A 95 0.54 2.76 3.63
N ALA A 96 1.60 3.30 3.02
CA ALA A 96 2.10 2.85 1.73
C ALA A 96 2.50 1.37 1.75
N PHE A 97 3.19 0.91 2.81
CA PHE A 97 3.57 -0.48 2.99
C PHE A 97 2.35 -1.41 3.07
N ASN A 98 1.32 -1.01 3.82
CA ASN A 98 0.07 -1.76 3.94
C ASN A 98 -0.70 -1.85 2.61
N MET A 99 -0.68 -0.78 1.80
CA MET A 99 -1.26 -0.80 0.45
C MET A 99 -0.45 -1.73 -0.45
N LYS A 100 0.87 -1.57 -0.49
CA LYS A 100 1.79 -2.37 -1.30
C LYS A 100 1.67 -3.87 -1.02
N ILE A 101 1.73 -4.29 0.23
CA ILE A 101 1.66 -5.73 0.54
C ILE A 101 0.29 -6.33 0.14
N THR A 102 -0.75 -5.50 0.11
CA THR A 102 -2.11 -5.90 -0.27
C THR A 102 -2.26 -5.99 -1.79
N SER A 103 -1.67 -5.06 -2.56
CA SER A 103 -1.72 -5.06 -4.03
C SER A 103 -0.72 -6.01 -4.69
N TYR A 104 0.40 -6.35 -4.03
CA TYR A 104 1.47 -7.20 -4.57
C TYR A 104 1.48 -8.62 -4.00
N PHE A 105 0.31 -9.16 -3.61
CA PHE A 105 0.19 -10.58 -3.25
C PHE A 105 1.12 -11.01 -2.09
N GLY A 106 1.45 -10.07 -1.21
CA GLY A 106 2.49 -10.26 -0.19
C GLY A 106 2.00 -10.92 1.10
N ARG A 107 0.71 -11.29 1.16
CA ARG A 107 0.14 -11.95 2.34
C ARG A 107 0.60 -13.40 2.40
N TYR A 108 0.96 -13.82 3.61
CA TYR A 108 1.31 -15.17 3.97
C TYR A 108 0.49 -15.58 5.19
N LEU A 109 0.52 -16.87 5.50
CA LEU A 109 -0.26 -17.45 6.59
C LEU A 109 -0.01 -16.69 7.91
N TYR A 110 -1.05 -16.51 8.72
CA TYR A 110 -1.02 -15.81 10.01
C TYR A 110 -0.74 -14.30 10.03
N SER A 111 -0.24 -13.71 8.92
CA SER A 111 0.19 -12.30 8.87
C SER A 111 -0.88 -11.24 9.16
N LEU A 112 -2.16 -11.61 9.15
CA LEU A 112 -3.32 -10.74 9.39
C LEU A 112 -4.16 -11.15 10.61
N ILE A 113 -3.78 -12.23 11.29
CA ILE A 113 -4.49 -12.76 12.46
C ILE A 113 -3.51 -12.90 13.64
N GLU A 114 -3.00 -14.09 13.89
CA GLU A 114 -2.10 -14.42 15.02
C GLU A 114 -0.84 -13.55 15.08
N ASN A 115 -0.26 -13.20 13.93
CA ASN A 115 0.97 -12.41 13.84
C ASN A 115 0.71 -10.93 13.48
N TYR A 116 -0.51 -10.44 13.71
CA TYR A 116 -0.80 -9.03 13.50
C TYR A 116 -0.09 -8.16 14.54
N SER A 117 0.80 -7.28 14.06
CA SER A 117 1.52 -6.32 14.90
C SER A 117 0.96 -4.92 14.69
N ILE A 118 0.38 -4.32 15.74
CA ILE A 118 -0.08 -2.91 15.72
C ILE A 118 1.12 -1.97 15.47
N GLU A 119 2.29 -2.31 16.01
CA GLU A 119 3.51 -1.53 15.80
C GLU A 119 3.95 -1.52 14.34
N SER A 120 3.82 -2.66 13.64
CA SER A 120 4.24 -2.79 12.24
C SER A 120 3.15 -2.44 11.23
N ARG A 121 1.88 -2.44 11.62
CA ARG A 121 0.71 -2.32 10.71
C ARG A 121 -0.21 -1.14 11.03
N GLY A 122 -0.05 -0.50 12.18
CA GLY A 122 -1.00 0.45 12.73
C GLY A 122 -2.16 -0.26 13.44
N ALA A 123 -3.04 0.51 14.07
CA ALA A 123 -4.22 -0.04 14.72
C ALA A 123 -5.23 -0.57 13.68
N LEU A 124 -5.82 -1.72 13.97
CA LEU A 124 -6.94 -2.24 13.20
C LEU A 124 -8.21 -1.47 13.58
N ASN A 125 -8.75 -0.67 12.66
CA ASN A 125 -10.05 -0.02 12.83
C ASN A 125 -11.18 -1.02 12.55
N ALA A 126 -11.35 -1.99 13.44
CA ALA A 126 -12.39 -3.00 13.30
C ALA A 126 -13.79 -2.38 13.45
N PRO A 127 -14.78 -2.82 12.65
CA PRO A 127 -16.17 -2.42 12.86
C PRO A 127 -16.72 -3.04 14.16
N GLU A 128 -17.78 -2.46 14.71
CA GLU A 128 -18.48 -3.01 15.90
C GLU A 128 -18.93 -4.46 15.69
N SER A 129 -19.32 -4.79 14.45
CA SER A 129 -19.58 -6.15 14.02
C SER A 129 -18.95 -6.38 12.64
N TRP A 130 -18.28 -7.51 12.50
CA TRP A 130 -17.71 -7.91 11.22
C TRP A 130 -18.81 -8.22 10.21
N PRO A 131 -18.59 -7.89 8.92
CA PRO A 131 -19.48 -8.32 7.85
C PRO A 131 -19.54 -9.84 7.73
N ILE A 132 -20.64 -10.33 7.14
CA ILE A 132 -20.74 -11.74 6.76
C ILE A 132 -20.22 -11.89 5.34
N TYR A 133 -19.36 -12.88 5.14
CA TYR A 133 -18.77 -13.22 3.85
C TYR A 133 -19.15 -14.64 3.43
N SER A 134 -19.22 -14.87 2.12
CA SER A 134 -19.42 -16.19 1.52
C SER A 134 -18.41 -16.41 0.39
N LEU A 135 -18.15 -17.68 0.06
CA LEU A 135 -17.42 -18.03 -1.15
C LEU A 135 -18.37 -17.98 -2.35
N ASN A 136 -18.04 -17.15 -3.32
CA ASN A 136 -18.78 -17.06 -4.57
C ASN A 136 -18.38 -18.23 -5.49
N GLN A 137 -19.28 -19.18 -5.68
CA GLN A 137 -19.04 -20.39 -6.49
C GLN A 137 -18.97 -20.12 -8.00
N GLN A 138 -19.37 -18.93 -8.46
CA GLN A 138 -19.33 -18.57 -9.89
C GLN A 138 -17.93 -18.11 -10.31
N TYR A 139 -17.17 -17.52 -9.39
CA TYR A 139 -15.86 -16.95 -9.68
C TYR A 139 -14.75 -17.75 -8.99
N SER A 140 -14.15 -18.64 -9.78
CA SER A 140 -12.89 -19.29 -9.45
C SER A 140 -11.87 -19.06 -10.57
N VAL A 141 -10.59 -18.97 -10.21
CA VAL A 141 -9.50 -18.71 -11.17
C VAL A 141 -8.27 -19.51 -10.75
N LYS A 142 -7.63 -20.18 -11.72
CA LYS A 142 -6.37 -20.91 -11.52
C LYS A 142 -5.20 -20.00 -11.84
N VAL A 143 -4.00 -20.40 -11.40
CA VAL A 143 -2.76 -19.73 -11.78
C VAL A 143 -2.67 -19.59 -13.30
N ASP A 144 -2.19 -18.41 -13.75
CA ASP A 144 -2.07 -17.99 -15.14
C ASP A 144 -3.38 -17.82 -15.92
N GLU A 145 -4.55 -17.97 -15.27
CA GLU A 145 -5.83 -17.54 -15.84
C GLU A 145 -6.06 -16.05 -15.54
N VAL A 146 -6.77 -15.37 -16.45
CA VAL A 146 -7.15 -13.97 -16.26
C VAL A 146 -8.21 -13.87 -15.17
N VAL A 147 -7.94 -13.03 -14.17
CA VAL A 147 -8.86 -12.74 -13.07
C VAL A 147 -10.10 -12.04 -13.64
N PRO A 148 -11.31 -12.59 -13.42
CA PRO A 148 -12.52 -12.09 -14.05
C PRO A 148 -13.08 -10.83 -13.38
N VAL A 149 -12.90 -10.69 -12.06
CA VAL A 149 -13.42 -9.58 -11.26
C VAL A 149 -12.41 -9.26 -10.17
N ALA A 150 -12.14 -7.97 -9.93
CA ALA A 150 -11.25 -7.58 -8.84
C ALA A 150 -11.91 -7.87 -7.49
N GLY A 151 -11.16 -8.38 -6.53
CA GLY A 151 -11.70 -8.70 -5.21
C GLY A 151 -10.74 -9.45 -4.32
N ILE A 152 -11.24 -9.89 -3.17
CA ILE A 152 -10.50 -10.75 -2.25
C ILE A 152 -10.80 -12.20 -2.61
N TYR A 153 -9.76 -12.99 -2.85
CA TYR A 153 -9.87 -14.41 -3.15
C TYR A 153 -9.21 -15.24 -2.07
N VAL A 154 -9.82 -16.39 -1.76
CA VAL A 154 -9.30 -17.40 -0.84
C VAL A 154 -8.75 -18.57 -1.65
N PRO A 155 -7.54 -19.06 -1.35
CA PRO A 155 -6.98 -20.22 -2.04
C PRO A 155 -7.67 -21.50 -1.55
N ASN A 156 -7.76 -22.51 -2.41
CA ASN A 156 -8.24 -23.86 -2.05
C ASN A 156 -7.26 -24.66 -1.17
N ARG A 157 -6.29 -23.98 -0.53
CA ARG A 157 -5.25 -24.57 0.33
C ARG A 157 -5.28 -23.92 1.71
N ALA A 158 -5.23 -24.74 2.75
CA ALA A 158 -5.25 -24.27 4.14
C ALA A 158 -3.92 -23.62 4.59
N ASP A 159 -2.81 -23.95 3.92
CA ASP A 159 -1.48 -23.40 4.22
C ASP A 159 -1.19 -22.09 3.47
N ALA A 160 -2.19 -21.47 2.87
CA ALA A 160 -2.07 -20.23 2.11
C ALA A 160 -3.07 -19.17 2.61
N SER A 161 -2.72 -17.89 2.43
CA SER A 161 -3.56 -16.76 2.85
C SER A 161 -4.41 -16.22 1.70
N ALA A 162 -5.53 -15.56 2.05
CA ALA A 162 -6.33 -14.81 1.09
C ALA A 162 -5.54 -13.64 0.49
N GLN A 163 -5.86 -13.29 -0.75
CA GLN A 163 -5.18 -12.22 -1.49
C GLN A 163 -6.18 -11.35 -2.25
N VAL A 164 -5.82 -10.09 -2.48
CA VAL A 164 -6.53 -9.26 -3.45
C VAL A 164 -6.04 -9.66 -4.84
N LEU A 165 -6.95 -10.05 -5.72
CA LEU A 165 -6.67 -10.23 -7.14
C LEU A 165 -7.36 -9.10 -7.91
N LEU A 166 -6.71 -8.59 -8.96
CA LEU A 166 -7.19 -7.49 -9.79
C LEU A 166 -7.67 -8.03 -11.13
N ASP A 167 -8.82 -7.55 -11.61
CA ASP A 167 -9.39 -7.96 -12.89
C ASP A 167 -8.45 -7.66 -14.06
N GLY A 168 -8.48 -8.52 -15.08
CA GLY A 168 -7.62 -8.40 -16.25
C GLY A 168 -6.14 -8.78 -16.01
N MET A 169 -5.72 -9.00 -14.76
CA MET A 169 -4.40 -9.54 -14.44
C MET A 169 -4.41 -11.07 -14.42
N LEU A 170 -3.25 -11.69 -14.58
CA LEU A 170 -3.10 -13.13 -14.37
C LEU A 170 -3.12 -13.46 -12.88
N ALA A 171 -3.82 -14.52 -12.50
CA ALA A 171 -3.80 -15.02 -11.14
C ALA A 171 -2.45 -15.69 -10.83
N ASN A 172 -1.91 -15.40 -9.66
CA ASN A 172 -0.56 -15.87 -9.27
C ASN A 172 -0.61 -17.13 -8.42
N GLU A 173 0.55 -17.73 -8.22
CA GLU A 173 0.76 -18.67 -7.12
C GLU A 173 0.53 -18.01 -5.75
N ALA A 174 0.06 -18.80 -4.78
CA ALA A 174 -0.08 -18.35 -3.41
C ALA A 174 1.23 -18.53 -2.63
N ASN A 175 1.53 -17.61 -1.72
CA ASN A 175 2.53 -17.86 -0.68
C ASN A 175 2.02 -18.96 0.26
N ILE A 176 2.82 -20.00 0.49
CA ILE A 176 2.47 -21.17 1.31
C ILE A 176 3.37 -21.30 2.54
N GLY A 177 2.77 -21.82 3.62
CA GLY A 177 3.42 -22.03 4.90
C GLY A 177 3.79 -20.74 5.62
N TYR A 178 4.37 -20.92 6.80
CA TYR A 178 4.98 -19.85 7.58
C TYR A 178 6.27 -20.39 8.19
N ASP A 179 7.37 -19.69 7.95
CA ASP A 179 8.67 -19.96 8.55
C ASP A 179 8.84 -19.04 9.77
N PRO A 180 8.91 -19.57 10.99
CA PRO A 180 9.06 -18.76 12.20
C PRO A 180 10.43 -18.09 12.33
N ASP A 181 11.48 -18.62 11.67
CA ASP A 181 12.83 -18.06 11.75
C ASP A 181 12.97 -16.84 10.84
N THR A 182 12.39 -16.90 9.64
CA THR A 182 12.42 -15.77 8.70
C THR A 182 11.20 -14.86 8.82
N THR A 183 10.12 -15.31 9.47
CA THR A 183 8.82 -14.62 9.55
C THR A 183 8.13 -14.42 8.19
N HIS A 184 8.51 -15.23 7.20
CA HIS A 184 8.00 -15.19 5.82
C HIS A 184 7.32 -16.51 5.43
N ALA A 185 6.79 -16.57 4.20
CA ALA A 185 6.31 -17.82 3.63
C ALA A 185 7.47 -18.77 3.30
N VAL A 186 7.21 -20.08 3.40
CA VAL A 186 8.18 -21.13 3.08
C VAL A 186 8.40 -21.24 1.56
N GLY A 187 7.38 -20.90 0.78
CA GLY A 187 7.48 -20.92 -0.68
C GLY A 187 6.22 -20.42 -1.38
N ARG A 188 6.10 -20.76 -2.65
CA ARG A 188 4.92 -20.49 -3.48
C ARG A 188 4.41 -21.78 -4.11
N ALA A 189 3.10 -21.87 -4.31
CA ALA A 189 2.48 -23.02 -4.97
C ALA A 189 1.26 -22.61 -5.80
N PRO A 190 0.95 -23.38 -6.86
CA PRO A 190 -0.27 -23.17 -7.61
C PRO A 190 -1.51 -23.50 -6.77
N VAL A 191 -2.53 -22.66 -6.92
CA VAL A 191 -3.82 -22.79 -6.22
C VAL A 191 -4.97 -22.52 -7.19
N THR A 192 -6.16 -22.92 -6.76
CA THR A 192 -7.41 -22.35 -7.29
C THR A 192 -7.89 -21.29 -6.31
N TRP A 193 -8.04 -20.08 -6.79
CA TRP A 193 -8.57 -18.95 -6.05
C TRP A 193 -10.09 -18.92 -6.19
N MET A 194 -10.80 -18.68 -5.08
CA MET A 194 -12.26 -18.51 -5.07
C MET A 194 -12.60 -17.13 -4.52
N LEU A 195 -13.44 -16.37 -5.24
CA LEU A 195 -13.82 -15.03 -4.83
C LEU A 195 -14.60 -15.07 -3.52
N VAL A 196 -14.31 -14.14 -2.63
CA VAL A 196 -15.08 -13.86 -1.42
C VAL A 196 -16.03 -12.72 -1.72
N GLU A 197 -17.30 -12.91 -1.40
CA GLU A 197 -18.33 -11.87 -1.50
C GLU A 197 -18.85 -11.49 -0.12
N ARG A 198 -19.08 -10.19 0.09
CA ARG A 198 -19.76 -9.68 1.28
C ARG A 198 -21.26 -9.83 1.07
N ILE A 199 -21.93 -10.57 1.95
CA ILE A 199 -23.38 -10.85 1.85
C ILE A 199 -24.21 -10.11 2.89
N ALA A 200 -23.59 -9.58 3.95
CA ALA A 200 -24.23 -8.70 4.93
C ALA A 200 -23.22 -7.75 5.56
N ASP A 201 -23.67 -6.57 5.98
CA ASP A 201 -22.80 -5.54 6.53
C ASP A 201 -22.37 -5.81 7.98
N SER A 202 -23.10 -6.65 8.71
CA SER A 202 -22.86 -7.04 10.11
C SER A 202 -23.34 -8.47 10.38
N GLY A 203 -22.99 -9.01 11.55
CA GLY A 203 -23.41 -10.34 12.01
C GLY A 203 -22.38 -11.46 11.80
N GLY A 204 -21.19 -11.14 11.28
CA GLY A 204 -20.07 -12.07 11.12
C GLY A 204 -19.26 -12.31 12.40
N GLY A 205 -19.65 -11.67 13.50
CA GLY A 205 -18.97 -11.68 14.80
C GLY A 205 -18.78 -10.28 15.37
N SER A 206 -18.41 -10.18 16.64
CA SER A 206 -17.91 -8.97 17.30
C SER A 206 -16.50 -9.26 17.84
N MET A 207 -15.70 -8.22 18.06
CA MET A 207 -14.48 -8.37 18.87
C MET A 207 -14.83 -8.62 20.34
#